data_AF-A0A7G6TTX9-F1
#
_entry.id   AF-A0A7G6TTX9-F1
#
_cell.length_a   1.000
_cell.length_b   1.000
_cell.length_c   1.000
_cell.angle_alpha   90.00
_cell.angle_beta   90.00
_cell.angle_gamma   90.00
#
_symmetry.space_group_name_H-M   'P 1'
#
loop_
_entity.id
_entity.type
_entity.pdbx_description
1 polymer ?
#
loop_
_entity_poly.entity_id
_entity_poly.type
_entity_poly.pdbx_seq_one_letter_code
_entity_poly.pdbx_strand_id
1 'polypeptide(L)'
;MKLENPPLRSEIERRLSVLQEWKANGIPPEYVLPQSLTEARQWNVPKLGIQPIASPNSFTKGHPEHGKLVSKIAELLTFLNNKYEGAVSGVTRPTVRDQVKAEKTGKLKDMLASAEDQLTMVAGQWYAERKVAQTVKRDLTDAKLELASLHERLAEKDTEIADLKRRLMPSERLRVIE
;
A
#
# COMPACT_ATOMS: atom_id res chain seq x y z
N MET A 1 -3.51 25.72 -58.34
CA MET A 1 -2.15 25.61 -57.78
C MET A 1 -2.12 24.41 -56.87
N LYS A 2 -1.34 23.36 -57.19
CA LYS A 2 -1.17 22.20 -56.30
C LYS A 2 -0.18 22.63 -55.22
N LEU A 3 -0.63 22.74 -53.98
CA LEU A 3 0.26 22.90 -52.83
C LEU A 3 1.09 21.62 -52.75
N GLU A 4 2.38 21.71 -53.04
CA GLU A 4 3.32 20.62 -52.79
C GLU A 4 3.25 20.29 -51.30
N ASN A 5 2.96 19.03 -50.97
CA ASN A 5 2.95 18.60 -49.58
C ASN A 5 4.37 18.78 -49.02
N PRO A 6 4.56 19.57 -47.96
CA PRO A 6 5.87 19.73 -47.35
C PRO A 6 6.37 18.36 -46.84
N PRO A 7 7.70 18.17 -46.79
CA PRO A 7 8.26 16.96 -46.21
C PRO A 7 7.72 16.76 -44.80
N LEU A 8 7.35 15.51 -44.45
CA LEU A 8 6.76 15.14 -43.15
C LEU A 8 7.51 15.77 -41.96
N ARG A 9 8.84 15.78 -42.02
CA ARG A 9 9.68 16.38 -40.99
C ARG A 9 9.38 17.86 -40.78
N SER A 10 9.32 18.63 -41.87
CA SER A 10 9.03 20.07 -41.84
C SER A 10 7.64 20.34 -41.26
N GLU A 11 6.69 19.43 -41.51
CA GLU A 11 5.32 19.50 -41.00
C GLU A 11 5.25 19.23 -39.47
N ILE A 12 6.10 18.34 -38.96
CA ILE A 12 6.27 18.10 -37.52
C ILE A 12 7.01 19.26 -36.85
N GLU A 13 8.08 19.76 -37.48
CA GLU A 13 8.84 20.92 -36.99
C GLU A 13 7.97 22.17 -36.95
N ARG A 14 7.10 22.39 -37.96
CA ARG A 14 6.18 23.53 -38.00
C ARG A 14 5.21 23.51 -36.81
N ARG A 15 4.62 22.35 -36.51
CA ARG A 15 3.78 22.17 -35.30
C ARG A 15 4.55 22.47 -34.04
N LEU A 16 5.77 21.96 -33.93
CA LEU A 16 6.62 22.18 -32.77
C LEU A 16 6.89 23.68 -32.57
N SER A 17 7.22 24.41 -33.65
CA SER A 17 7.45 25.86 -33.60
C SER A 17 6.20 26.61 -33.16
N VAL A 18 5.02 26.30 -33.69
CA VAL A 18 3.76 26.96 -33.29
C VAL A 18 3.45 26.72 -31.82
N LEU A 19 3.61 25.49 -31.32
CA LEU A 19 3.38 25.19 -29.90
C LEU A 19 4.41 25.87 -28.98
N GLN A 20 5.66 26.03 -29.43
CA GLN A 20 6.66 26.80 -28.71
C GLN A 20 6.33 28.30 -28.68
N GLU A 21 5.87 28.85 -29.80
CA GLU A 21 5.42 30.23 -29.89
C GLU A 21 4.24 30.46 -28.94
N TRP A 22 3.26 29.55 -28.91
CA TRP A 22 2.13 29.61 -27.98
C TRP A 22 2.54 29.44 -26.52
N LYS A 23 3.60 28.69 -26.25
CA LYS A 23 4.17 28.59 -24.90
C LYS A 23 4.74 29.93 -24.43
N ALA A 24 5.35 30.71 -25.32
CA ALA A 24 5.94 32.01 -25.03
C ALA A 24 4.90 33.14 -24.99
N ASN A 25 4.06 33.23 -26.02
CA ASN A 25 3.17 34.37 -26.28
C ASN A 25 1.71 34.13 -25.88
N GLY A 26 1.36 32.88 -25.54
CA GLY A 26 -0.02 32.46 -25.33
C GLY A 26 -0.71 32.02 -26.61
N ILE A 27 -1.87 31.40 -26.42
CA ILE A 27 -2.69 30.84 -27.52
C ILE A 27 -3.62 31.94 -28.01
N PRO A 28 -3.59 32.32 -29.31
CA PRO A 28 -4.52 33.29 -29.84
C PRO A 28 -5.97 32.78 -29.73
N PRO A 29 -6.95 33.66 -29.45
CA PRO A 29 -8.32 33.26 -29.14
C PRO A 29 -9.03 32.59 -30.32
N GLU A 30 -8.58 32.82 -31.55
CA GLU A 30 -9.15 32.17 -32.75
C GLU A 30 -8.72 30.71 -32.96
N TYR A 31 -7.80 30.17 -32.14
CA TYR A 31 -7.29 28.81 -32.31
C TYR A 31 -7.62 27.89 -31.13
N VAL A 32 -7.87 26.62 -31.46
CA VAL A 32 -8.09 25.54 -30.50
C VAL A 32 -6.82 24.71 -30.38
N LEU A 33 -6.38 24.49 -29.13
CA LEU A 33 -5.24 23.65 -28.81
C LEU A 33 -5.61 22.16 -28.91
N PRO A 34 -4.82 21.33 -29.59
CA PRO A 34 -5.03 19.89 -29.60
C PRO A 34 -4.84 19.26 -28.20
N GLN A 35 -5.76 18.41 -27.76
CA GLN A 35 -5.69 17.78 -26.44
C GLN A 35 -4.76 16.57 -26.41
N SER A 36 -4.48 15.98 -27.58
CA SER A 36 -3.71 14.74 -27.70
C SER A 36 -2.78 14.73 -28.92
N LEU A 37 -1.83 13.80 -28.95
CA LEU A 37 -1.00 13.57 -30.15
C LEU A 37 -1.83 13.15 -31.36
N THR A 38 -2.94 12.44 -31.14
CA THR A 38 -3.84 12.04 -32.22
C THR A 38 -4.52 13.25 -32.85
N GLU A 39 -5.00 14.17 -32.03
CA GLU A 39 -5.57 15.43 -32.49
C GLU A 39 -4.50 16.31 -33.12
N ALA A 40 -3.31 16.41 -32.52
CA ALA A 40 -2.20 17.16 -33.08
C ALA A 40 -1.77 16.65 -34.47
N ARG A 41 -1.87 15.33 -34.70
CA ARG A 41 -1.64 14.70 -36.00
C ARG A 41 -2.68 15.13 -37.04
N GLN A 42 -3.95 15.13 -36.64
CA GLN A 42 -5.09 15.51 -37.50
C GLN A 42 -5.29 17.02 -37.58
N TRP A 43 -4.54 17.79 -36.79
CA TRP A 43 -4.66 19.23 -36.69
C TRP A 43 -4.40 19.88 -38.04
N ASN A 44 -5.37 20.66 -38.49
CA ASN A 44 -5.36 21.35 -39.77
C ASN A 44 -5.68 22.83 -39.54
N VAL A 45 -4.66 23.66 -39.60
CA VAL A 45 -4.78 25.11 -39.50
C VAL A 45 -3.95 25.72 -40.62
N PRO A 46 -4.54 25.89 -41.82
CA PRO A 46 -3.82 26.39 -42.99
C PRO A 46 -3.19 27.77 -42.75
N LYS A 47 -3.84 28.62 -41.94
CA LYS A 47 -3.31 29.94 -41.54
C LYS A 47 -1.97 29.89 -40.81
N LEU A 48 -1.73 28.82 -40.05
CA LEU A 48 -0.47 28.60 -39.33
C LEU A 48 0.50 27.72 -40.13
N GLY A 49 0.13 27.32 -41.35
CA GLY A 49 0.90 26.39 -42.17
C GLY A 49 0.88 24.96 -41.63
N ILE A 50 -0.16 24.57 -40.89
CA ILE A 50 -0.29 23.24 -40.29
C ILE A 50 -1.28 22.42 -41.14
N GLN A 51 -0.80 21.31 -41.69
CA GLN A 51 -1.54 20.36 -42.52
C GLN A 51 -1.58 18.97 -41.88
N PRO A 52 -2.69 18.22 -41.96
CA PRO A 52 -2.86 16.95 -41.27
C PRO A 52 -1.84 15.90 -41.76
N ILE A 53 -1.28 15.14 -40.81
CA ILE A 53 -0.34 14.05 -41.10
C ILE A 53 -1.12 12.75 -41.31
N ALA A 54 -1.13 12.25 -42.55
CA ALA A 54 -1.94 11.10 -42.95
C ALA A 54 -1.60 9.81 -42.19
N SER A 55 -0.30 9.50 -42.06
CA SER A 55 0.16 8.24 -41.47
C SER A 55 0.26 8.31 -39.94
N PRO A 56 -0.47 7.46 -39.18
CA PRO A 56 -0.32 7.36 -37.73
C PRO A 56 1.10 6.96 -37.30
N ASN A 57 1.70 5.99 -38.01
CA ASN A 57 3.01 5.43 -37.67
C ASN A 57 4.15 6.45 -37.81
N SER A 58 3.95 7.43 -38.69
CA SER A 58 4.88 8.53 -38.97
C SER A 58 4.87 9.63 -37.89
N PHE A 59 3.85 9.65 -37.03
CA PHE A 59 3.70 10.62 -35.94
C PHE A 59 3.64 9.93 -34.58
N THR A 60 4.68 9.13 -34.28
CA THR A 60 4.81 8.38 -33.02
C THR A 60 6.11 8.73 -32.31
N LYS A 61 6.13 8.58 -30.97
CA LYS A 61 7.33 8.83 -30.14
C LYS A 61 8.48 7.86 -30.44
N GLY A 62 8.17 6.67 -30.98
CA GLY A 62 9.15 5.64 -31.31
C GLY A 62 9.74 5.75 -32.73
N HIS A 63 9.32 6.73 -33.54
CA HIS A 63 9.82 6.86 -34.91
C HIS A 63 11.32 7.21 -34.91
N PRO A 64 12.19 6.50 -35.68
CA PRO A 64 13.64 6.70 -35.65
C PRO A 64 14.07 8.15 -35.94
N GLU A 65 13.43 8.79 -36.92
CA GLU A 65 13.84 10.12 -37.38
C GLU A 65 13.15 11.29 -36.65
N HIS A 66 11.92 11.09 -36.15
CA HIS A 66 11.07 12.19 -35.67
C HIS A 66 10.48 11.94 -34.28
N GLY A 67 10.71 10.77 -33.69
CA GLY A 67 10.16 10.40 -32.38
C GLY A 67 10.57 11.35 -31.26
N LYS A 68 11.76 11.93 -31.35
CA LYS A 68 12.22 13.00 -30.44
C LYS A 68 11.40 14.29 -30.59
N LEU A 69 11.05 14.68 -31.81
CA LEU A 69 10.21 15.86 -32.07
C LEU A 69 8.77 15.63 -31.60
N VAL A 70 8.21 14.45 -31.90
CA VAL A 70 6.86 14.05 -31.45
C VAL A 70 6.79 13.99 -29.92
N SER A 71 7.85 13.53 -29.26
CA SER A 71 7.94 13.56 -27.78
C SER A 71 7.91 14.99 -27.24
N LYS A 72 8.67 15.92 -27.82
CA LYS A 72 8.62 17.34 -27.46
C LYS A 72 7.25 17.97 -27.68
N ILE A 73 6.59 17.63 -28.79
CA ILE A 73 5.22 18.07 -29.04
C ILE A 73 4.30 17.57 -27.93
N ALA A 74 4.40 16.28 -27.54
CA ALA A 74 3.58 15.73 -26.46
C ALA A 74 3.78 16.48 -25.14
N GLU A 75 5.02 16.78 -24.78
CA GLU A 75 5.35 17.55 -23.57
C GLU A 75 4.78 18.98 -23.61
N LEU A 76 4.87 19.65 -24.76
CA LEU A 76 4.31 20.99 -24.94
C LEU A 76 2.78 20.98 -24.86
N LEU A 77 2.12 19.99 -25.46
CA LEU A 77 0.66 19.85 -25.35
C LEU A 77 0.25 19.62 -23.90
N THR A 78 0.94 18.74 -23.15
CA THR A 78 0.66 18.57 -21.71
C THR A 78 0.84 19.87 -20.94
N PHE A 79 1.92 20.61 -21.19
CA PHE A 79 2.16 21.90 -20.55
C PHE A 79 1.06 22.92 -20.87
N LEU A 80 0.72 23.07 -22.15
CA LEU A 80 -0.26 24.06 -22.62
C LEU A 80 -1.69 23.69 -22.18
N ASN A 81 -2.09 22.42 -22.26
CA ASN A 81 -3.40 21.95 -21.79
C ASN A 81 -3.55 22.21 -20.28
N ASN A 82 -2.54 21.88 -19.48
CA ASN A 82 -2.57 22.18 -18.04
C ASN A 82 -2.67 23.69 -17.74
N LYS A 83 -2.01 24.54 -18.56
CA LYS A 83 -1.99 25.99 -18.37
C LYS A 83 -3.30 26.67 -18.81
N TYR A 84 -3.90 26.23 -19.91
CA TYR A 84 -5.03 26.93 -20.55
C TYR A 84 -6.38 26.22 -20.39
N GLU A 85 -6.42 24.89 -20.26
CA GLU A 85 -7.67 24.17 -19.95
C GLU A 85 -7.98 24.19 -18.45
N GLY A 86 -6.96 24.33 -17.60
CA GLY A 86 -7.09 24.53 -16.16
C GLY A 86 -7.83 25.82 -15.74
N ALA A 87 -8.06 26.75 -16.67
CA ALA A 87 -8.79 28.00 -16.41
C ALA A 87 -10.30 27.92 -16.71
N VAL A 88 -10.79 26.91 -17.44
CA VAL A 88 -12.22 26.77 -17.79
C VAL A 88 -12.86 25.54 -17.15
N SER A 89 -12.07 24.65 -16.54
CA SER A 89 -12.57 23.51 -15.77
C SER A 89 -11.94 23.47 -14.37
N GLY A 90 -12.44 24.34 -13.49
CA GLY A 90 -12.40 24.12 -12.04
C GLY A 90 -13.24 22.91 -11.58
N VAL A 91 -13.64 22.04 -12.51
CA VAL A 91 -14.26 20.74 -12.27
C VAL A 91 -13.65 19.76 -13.27
N THR A 92 -12.46 19.24 -12.97
CA THR A 92 -12.02 17.97 -13.55
C THR A 92 -13.05 16.93 -13.14
N ARG A 93 -14.01 16.64 -14.02
CA ARG A 93 -14.97 15.55 -13.81
C ARG A 93 -14.13 14.28 -13.70
N PRO A 94 -14.07 13.61 -12.54
CA PRO A 94 -13.20 12.47 -12.35
C PRO A 94 -13.59 11.42 -13.37
N THR A 95 -12.63 10.99 -14.20
CA THR A 95 -12.90 9.94 -15.19
C THR A 95 -13.33 8.68 -14.44
N VAL A 96 -14.12 7.80 -15.06
CA VAL A 96 -14.52 6.51 -14.44
C VAL A 96 -13.28 5.75 -13.95
N ARG A 97 -12.13 5.92 -14.60
CA ARG A 97 -10.85 5.35 -14.19
C ARG A 97 -10.28 5.96 -12.90
N ASP A 98 -10.45 7.25 -12.68
CA ASP A 98 -10.01 7.94 -11.46
C ASP A 98 -10.91 7.62 -10.27
N GLN A 99 -12.22 7.47 -10.51
CA GLN A 99 -13.18 7.01 -9.50
C GLN A 99 -12.89 5.57 -9.07
N VAL A 100 -12.67 4.66 -10.02
CA VAL A 100 -12.30 3.26 -9.74
C VAL A 100 -10.96 3.15 -9.02
N LYS A 101 -9.98 4.01 -9.35
CA LYS A 101 -8.71 4.07 -8.60
C LYS A 101 -8.92 4.58 -7.18
N ALA A 102 -9.67 5.65 -6.99
CA ALA A 102 -9.96 6.22 -5.67
C ALA A 102 -10.68 5.20 -4.77
N GLU A 103 -11.71 4.52 -5.28
CA GLU A 103 -12.41 3.44 -4.56
C GLU A 103 -11.48 2.28 -4.22
N LYS A 104 -10.63 1.85 -5.16
CA LYS A 104 -9.67 0.77 -4.91
C LYS A 104 -8.64 1.17 -3.86
N THR A 105 -8.16 2.42 -3.88
CA THR A 105 -7.25 2.93 -2.85
C THR A 105 -7.94 3.10 -1.50
N GLY A 106 -9.21 3.48 -1.46
CA GLY A 106 -10.01 3.54 -0.22
C GLY A 106 -10.15 2.15 0.40
N LYS A 107 -10.61 1.17 -0.38
CA LYS A 107 -10.72 -0.23 0.07
C LYS A 107 -9.39 -0.80 0.59
N LEU A 108 -8.28 -0.50 -0.08
CA LEU A 108 -6.95 -0.93 0.38
C LEU A 108 -6.54 -0.27 1.70
N LYS A 109 -6.88 1.00 1.92
CA LYS A 109 -6.64 1.68 3.21
C LYS A 109 -7.50 1.10 4.32
N ASP A 110 -8.77 0.83 4.05
CA ASP A 110 -9.68 0.24 5.03
C ASP A 110 -9.23 -1.18 5.41
N MET A 111 -8.78 -1.97 4.43
CA MET A 111 -8.19 -3.29 4.67
C MET A 111 -6.90 -3.22 5.48
N LEU A 112 -6.04 -2.22 5.21
CA LEU A 112 -4.81 -2.02 5.97
C LEU A 112 -5.12 -1.65 7.43
N ALA A 113 -6.03 -0.71 7.65
CA ALA A 113 -6.47 -0.32 8.99
C ALA A 113 -7.06 -1.51 9.76
N SER A 114 -7.93 -2.30 9.10
CA SER A 114 -8.50 -3.50 9.71
C SER A 114 -7.43 -4.55 10.06
N ALA A 115 -6.40 -4.71 9.22
CA ALA A 115 -5.28 -5.62 9.51
C ALA A 115 -4.41 -5.12 10.67
N GLU A 116 -4.17 -3.81 10.76
CA GLU A 116 -3.45 -3.18 11.88
C GLU A 116 -4.21 -3.33 13.21
N ASP A 117 -5.54 -3.15 13.19
CA ASP A 117 -6.40 -3.39 14.36
C ASP A 117 -6.35 -4.85 14.81
N GLN A 118 -6.43 -5.80 13.86
CA GLN A 118 -6.32 -7.23 14.15
C GLN A 118 -4.95 -7.59 14.75
N LEU A 119 -3.86 -7.05 14.20
CA LEU A 119 -2.51 -7.25 14.75
C LEU A 119 -2.41 -6.73 16.19
N THR A 120 -2.95 -5.55 16.45
CA THR A 120 -2.96 -4.95 17.79
C THR A 120 -3.75 -5.81 18.77
N MET A 121 -4.90 -6.33 18.35
CA MET A 121 -5.71 -7.24 19.15
C MET A 121 -4.96 -8.54 19.49
N VAL A 122 -4.38 -9.21 18.48
CA VAL A 122 -3.65 -10.47 18.66
C VAL A 122 -2.43 -10.27 19.55
N ALA A 123 -1.69 -9.16 19.36
CA ALA A 123 -0.58 -8.83 20.22
C ALA A 123 -1.03 -8.65 21.68
N GLY A 124 -2.12 -7.92 21.91
CA GLY A 124 -2.71 -7.74 23.24
C GLY A 124 -3.10 -9.07 23.90
N GLN A 125 -3.76 -9.95 23.15
CA GLN A 125 -4.14 -11.29 23.61
C GLN A 125 -2.91 -12.12 23.99
N TRP A 126 -1.88 -12.12 23.14
CA TRP A 126 -0.63 -12.86 23.41
C TRP A 126 0.04 -12.40 24.71
N TYR A 127 0.11 -11.08 24.96
CA TYR A 127 0.66 -10.57 26.22
C TYR A 127 -0.16 -11.01 27.44
N ALA A 128 -1.49 -10.98 27.33
CA ALA A 128 -2.38 -11.42 28.40
C ALA A 128 -2.19 -12.92 28.70
N GLU A 129 -2.22 -13.77 27.67
CA GLU A 129 -2.00 -15.21 27.80
C GLU A 129 -0.61 -15.53 28.35
N ARG A 130 0.43 -14.82 27.88
CA ARG A 130 1.79 -14.98 28.40
C ARG A 130 1.88 -14.66 29.89
N LYS A 131 1.18 -13.61 30.36
CA LYS A 131 1.15 -13.24 31.77
C LYS A 131 0.46 -14.33 32.60
N VAL A 132 -0.68 -14.85 32.12
CA VAL A 132 -1.39 -15.96 32.78
C VAL A 132 -0.54 -17.23 32.82
N ALA A 133 0.15 -17.57 31.72
CA ALA A 133 1.04 -18.72 31.69
C ALA A 133 2.20 -18.59 32.70
N GLN A 134 2.72 -17.37 32.90
CA GLN A 134 3.75 -17.11 33.91
C GLN A 134 3.23 -17.25 35.34
N THR A 135 2.01 -16.79 35.64
CA THR A 135 1.42 -16.96 36.97
C THR A 135 1.15 -18.43 37.25
N VAL A 136 0.51 -19.15 36.32
CA VAL A 136 0.26 -20.60 36.45
C VAL A 136 1.56 -21.37 36.65
N LYS A 137 2.64 -21.00 35.95
CA LYS A 137 3.95 -21.64 36.14
C LYS A 137 4.51 -21.42 37.55
N ARG A 138 4.36 -20.22 38.11
CA ARG A 138 4.75 -19.92 39.50
C ARG A 138 3.90 -20.70 40.50
N ASP A 139 2.59 -20.67 40.34
CA ASP A 139 1.68 -21.38 41.23
C ASP A 139 1.96 -22.90 41.21
N LEU A 140 2.29 -23.44 40.04
CA LEU A 140 2.70 -24.84 39.90
C LEU A 140 4.02 -25.14 40.61
N THR A 141 5.00 -24.23 40.57
CA THR A 141 6.26 -24.43 41.30
C THR A 141 6.03 -24.38 42.80
N ASP A 142 5.20 -23.46 43.27
CA ASP A 142 4.90 -23.29 44.69
C ASP A 142 4.11 -24.51 45.22
N ALA A 143 3.10 -24.97 44.48
CA ALA A 143 2.36 -26.18 44.83
C ALA A 143 3.24 -27.44 44.86
N LYS A 144 4.24 -27.54 43.99
CA LYS A 144 5.21 -28.65 44.02
C LYS A 144 6.10 -28.61 45.26
N LEU A 145 6.53 -27.43 45.69
CA LEU A 145 7.32 -27.26 46.91
C LEU A 145 6.50 -27.62 48.15
N GLU A 146 5.25 -27.14 48.22
CA GLU A 146 4.33 -27.50 49.31
C GLU A 146 4.07 -29.00 49.37
N LEU A 147 3.85 -29.65 48.22
CA LEU A 147 3.66 -31.09 48.15
C LEU A 147 4.89 -31.87 48.64
N ALA A 148 6.09 -31.41 48.28
CA ALA A 148 7.33 -32.02 48.77
C ALA A 148 7.47 -31.89 50.29
N SER A 149 7.20 -30.70 50.84
CA SER A 149 7.20 -30.43 52.29
C SER A 149 6.16 -31.29 53.04
N LEU A 150 4.96 -31.42 52.49
CA LEU A 150 3.92 -32.27 53.07
C LEU A 150 4.30 -33.75 53.06
N HIS A 151 4.94 -34.25 51.99
CA HIS A 151 5.44 -35.61 51.95
C HIS A 151 6.53 -35.87 52.99
N GLU A 152 7.46 -34.92 53.18
CA GLU A 152 8.50 -35.02 54.22
C GLU A 152 7.87 -35.09 55.62
N ARG A 153 6.94 -34.19 55.94
CA ARG A 153 6.22 -34.20 57.22
C ARG A 153 5.41 -35.47 57.43
N LEU A 154 4.81 -36.03 56.37
CA LEU A 154 4.07 -37.28 56.46
C LEU A 154 5.00 -38.44 56.78
N ALA A 155 6.17 -38.50 56.13
CA ALA A 155 7.20 -39.49 56.42
C ALA A 155 7.70 -39.37 57.87
N GLU A 156 7.95 -38.16 58.37
CA GLU A 156 8.31 -37.94 59.78
C GLU A 156 7.23 -38.47 60.73
N LYS A 157 5.96 -38.17 60.46
CA LYS A 157 4.84 -38.64 61.29
C LYS A 157 4.68 -40.15 61.23
N ASP A 158 4.89 -40.78 60.09
CA ASP A 158 4.89 -42.23 59.98
C ASP A 158 6.00 -42.87 60.81
N THR A 159 7.21 -42.28 60.82
CA THR A 159 8.30 -42.76 61.69
C THR A 159 7.97 -42.59 63.18
N GLU A 160 7.39 -41.46 63.57
CA GLU A 160 6.96 -41.21 64.95
C GLU A 160 5.87 -42.20 65.39
N ILE A 161 4.89 -42.47 64.53
CA ILE A 161 3.85 -43.47 64.79
C ILE A 161 4.46 -44.86 64.94
N ALA A 162 5.40 -45.23 64.06
CA ALA A 162 6.09 -46.52 64.14
C ALA A 162 6.86 -46.68 65.45
N ASP A 163 7.56 -45.63 65.89
CA ASP A 163 8.29 -45.60 67.15
C ASP A 163 7.38 -45.64 68.37
N LEU A 164 6.29 -44.87 68.37
CA LEU A 164 5.28 -44.89 69.43
C LEU A 164 4.61 -46.28 69.54
N LYS A 165 4.22 -46.87 68.40
CA LYS A 165 3.71 -48.25 68.36
C LYS A 165 4.73 -49.23 68.93
N ARG A 166 6.01 -49.11 68.57
CA ARG A 166 7.09 -49.95 69.12
C ARG A 166 7.23 -49.78 70.64
N ARG A 167 7.05 -48.58 71.19
CA ARG A 167 7.13 -48.32 72.65
C ARG A 167 5.91 -48.82 73.42
N LEU A 168 4.72 -48.77 72.82
CA LEU A 168 3.48 -49.22 73.47
C LEU A 168 3.35 -50.74 73.49
N MET A 169 3.78 -51.45 72.45
CA MET A 169 3.68 -52.93 72.35
C MET A 169 4.34 -53.70 73.51
N PRO A 170 5.51 -53.30 74.06
CA PRO A 170 6.06 -53.88 75.30
C PRO A 170 5.19 -53.62 76.54
N SER A 171 4.52 -52.47 76.62
CA SER A 171 3.73 -52.06 77.79
C SER A 171 2.34 -52.71 77.84
N GLU A 172 1.71 -52.97 76.70
CA GLU A 172 0.45 -53.73 76.63
C GLU A 172 0.66 -55.20 77.00
N ARG A 173 1.79 -55.81 76.63
CA ARG A 173 2.11 -57.19 77.01
C ARG A 173 2.35 -57.37 78.50
N LEU A 174 2.78 -56.32 79.21
CA LEU A 174 2.98 -56.34 80.66
C LEU A 174 1.69 -56.07 81.46
N ARG A 175 0.72 -55.33 80.90
CA ARG A 175 -0.58 -55.06 81.56
C ARG A 175 -1.61 -56.18 81.44
N VAL A 176 -1.41 -57.16 80.55
CA VAL A 176 -2.32 -58.31 80.37
C VAL A 176 -2.02 -59.46 81.34
N ILE A 177 -0.96 -59.35 82.17
CA ILE A 177 -0.48 -60.43 83.05
C ILE A 177 -0.76 -60.14 84.56
N GLU A 178 -1.50 -59.08 84.91
CA GLU A 178 -2.00 -58.85 86.29
C GLU A 178 -3.49 -59.17 86.44
#